data_AF-A0A1X3GBG2-F1
#
_entry.id   AF-A0A1X3GBG2-F1
#
_cell.length_a   1.000
_cell.length_b   1.000
_cell.length_c   1.000
_cell.angle_alpha   90.00
_cell.angle_beta   90.00
_cell.angle_gamma   90.00
#
_symmetry.space_group_name_H-M   'P 1'
#
loop_
_entity.id
_entity.type
_entity.pdbx_description
1 polymer ?
#
loop_
_entity_poly.entity_id
_entity_poly.type
_entity_poly.pdbx_seq_one_letter_code
_entity_poly.pdbx_strand_id
1 'polypeptide(L)'
;MTYVKQMQRIVDEYRLEGLPWPTSAKNIADWAISTGRWELPAAAVRRRCADDIASAMREEYMTDRKGRRVRLLHPAPLETEGQTEMIWDDIRSAPREHMQISFQHRRRGIVGDCRQMKVDVDSYNDAHPDAEPIQIVFDFTMDLAELEAADEAA
;
A
#
# COMPACT_ATOMS: atom_id res chain seq x y z
N MET A 1 -3.51 -16.10 -21.32
CA MET A 1 -4.52 -15.00 -21.33
C MET A 1 -4.16 -14.04 -20.20
N THR A 2 -4.08 -12.72 -20.43
CA THR A 2 -3.86 -11.77 -19.32
C THR A 2 -5.14 -11.60 -18.50
N TYR A 3 -5.05 -11.20 -17.24
CA TYR A 3 -6.22 -10.95 -16.40
C TYR A 3 -7.16 -9.90 -17.02
N VAL A 4 -6.60 -8.84 -17.61
CA VAL A 4 -7.35 -7.82 -18.34
C VAL A 4 -8.13 -8.41 -19.52
N LYS A 5 -7.52 -9.30 -20.32
CA LYS A 5 -8.21 -9.96 -21.43
C LYS A 5 -9.33 -10.91 -20.95
N GLN A 6 -9.19 -11.52 -19.77
CA GLN A 6 -10.26 -12.29 -19.16
C GLN A 6 -11.45 -11.38 -18.79
N MET A 7 -11.20 -10.22 -18.17
CA MET A 7 -12.28 -9.30 -17.80
C MET A 7 -13.01 -8.74 -19.03
N GLN A 8 -12.27 -8.42 -20.10
CA GLN A 8 -12.86 -8.00 -21.38
C GLN A 8 -13.76 -9.10 -21.96
N ARG A 9 -13.29 -10.35 -21.99
CA ARG A 9 -14.07 -11.50 -22.45
C ARG A 9 -15.35 -11.70 -21.64
N ILE A 10 -15.30 -11.54 -20.32
CA ILE A 10 -16.50 -11.63 -19.45
C ILE A 10 -17.54 -10.58 -19.85
N VAL A 11 -17.13 -9.34 -20.13
CA VAL A 11 -18.05 -8.28 -20.58
C VAL A 11 -18.66 -8.62 -21.93
N ASP A 12 -17.86 -9.16 -22.86
CA ASP A 12 -18.35 -9.56 -24.18
C ASP A 12 -19.36 -10.72 -24.08
N GLU A 13 -19.05 -11.75 -23.28
CA GLU A 13 -19.96 -12.88 -23.03
C GLU A 13 -21.26 -12.44 -22.34
N TYR A 14 -21.20 -11.51 -21.37
CA TYR A 14 -22.39 -10.95 -20.70
C TYR A 14 -23.35 -10.29 -21.71
N ARG A 15 -22.80 -9.57 -22.68
CA ARG A 15 -23.58 -8.93 -23.76
C ARG A 15 -24.13 -9.95 -24.75
N LEU A 16 -23.32 -10.96 -25.11
CA LEU A 16 -23.73 -12.02 -26.04
C LEU A 16 -24.86 -12.87 -25.47
N GLU A 17 -24.90 -13.09 -24.15
CA GLU A 17 -26.01 -13.81 -23.48
C GLU A 17 -27.28 -12.97 -23.32
N GLY A 18 -27.29 -11.71 -23.78
CA GLY A 18 -28.49 -10.86 -23.79
C GLY A 18 -28.92 -10.41 -22.39
N LEU A 19 -28.00 -10.40 -21.43
CA LEU A 19 -28.28 -9.95 -20.06
C LEU A 19 -28.58 -8.45 -20.01
N PRO A 20 -29.27 -7.96 -18.96
CA PRO A 20 -29.69 -6.57 -18.88
C PRO A 20 -28.56 -5.59 -19.13
N TRP A 21 -28.78 -4.66 -20.06
CA TRP A 21 -27.86 -3.60 -20.45
C TRP A 21 -28.65 -2.30 -20.67
N PRO A 22 -28.18 -1.12 -20.22
CA PRO A 22 -26.95 -0.88 -19.46
C PRO A 22 -27.00 -1.48 -18.04
N THR A 23 -25.83 -1.80 -17.47
CA THR A 23 -25.71 -2.42 -16.13
C THR A 23 -24.43 -1.97 -15.41
N SER A 24 -24.32 -2.28 -14.12
CA SER A 24 -23.13 -2.00 -13.31
C SER A 24 -22.08 -3.10 -13.44
N ALA A 25 -20.80 -2.76 -13.17
CA ALA A 25 -19.73 -3.76 -13.09
C ALA A 25 -19.98 -4.82 -12.00
N LYS A 26 -20.70 -4.46 -10.93
CA LYS A 26 -21.07 -5.40 -9.85
C LYS A 26 -22.00 -6.49 -10.37
N ASN A 27 -23.04 -6.12 -11.12
CA ASN A 27 -23.97 -7.09 -11.71
C ASN A 27 -23.27 -8.05 -12.70
N ILE A 28 -22.32 -7.53 -13.49
CA ILE A 28 -21.51 -8.34 -14.40
C ILE A 28 -20.62 -9.31 -13.60
N ALA A 29 -20.02 -8.84 -12.50
CA ALA A 29 -19.21 -9.67 -11.62
C ALA A 29 -20.03 -10.78 -10.94
N ASP A 30 -21.21 -10.44 -10.40
CA ASP A 30 -22.11 -11.40 -9.75
C ASP A 30 -22.52 -12.52 -10.73
N TRP A 31 -22.89 -12.15 -11.97
CA TRP A 31 -23.15 -13.12 -13.03
C TRP A 31 -21.91 -13.97 -13.31
N ALA A 32 -20.77 -13.35 -13.59
CA ALA A 32 -19.55 -14.06 -13.98
C ALA A 32 -19.06 -15.04 -12.89
N ILE A 33 -19.22 -14.68 -11.61
CA ILE A 33 -18.94 -15.55 -10.46
C ILE A 33 -19.95 -16.70 -10.45
N SER A 34 -21.25 -16.40 -10.53
CA SER A 34 -22.31 -17.42 -10.47
C SER A 34 -22.25 -18.44 -11.62
N THR A 35 -21.76 -18.03 -12.80
CA THR A 35 -21.63 -18.89 -13.99
C THR A 35 -20.23 -19.48 -14.18
N GLY A 36 -19.31 -19.28 -13.22
CA GLY A 36 -17.93 -19.80 -13.29
C GLY A 36 -17.10 -19.23 -14.45
N ARG A 37 -17.43 -18.05 -14.95
CA ARG A 37 -16.69 -17.34 -16.02
C ARG A 37 -15.53 -16.51 -15.49
N TRP A 38 -15.56 -16.20 -14.20
CA TRP A 38 -14.50 -15.52 -13.49
C TRP A 38 -13.63 -16.52 -12.73
N GLU A 39 -12.38 -16.63 -13.16
CA GLU A 39 -11.35 -17.40 -12.45
C GLU A 39 -10.18 -16.50 -12.12
N LEU A 40 -9.85 -16.42 -10.84
CA LEU A 40 -8.61 -15.77 -10.41
C LEU A 40 -7.45 -16.75 -10.65
N PRO A 41 -6.45 -16.43 -11.50
CA PRO A 41 -5.30 -17.32 -11.68
C PRO A 41 -4.65 -17.63 -10.33
N ALA A 42 -4.17 -18.86 -10.10
CA ALA A 42 -3.59 -19.27 -8.81
C ALA A 42 -2.48 -18.31 -8.32
N ALA A 43 -1.71 -17.72 -9.24
CA ALA A 43 -0.72 -16.69 -8.94
C ALA A 43 -1.35 -15.39 -8.39
N ALA A 44 -2.50 -14.96 -8.92
CA ALA A 44 -3.23 -13.80 -8.43
C ALA A 44 -3.87 -14.08 -7.05
N VAL A 45 -4.33 -15.32 -6.81
CA VAL A 45 -4.84 -15.74 -5.48
C VAL A 45 -3.73 -15.68 -4.44
N ARG A 46 -2.58 -16.29 -4.76
CA ARG A 46 -1.39 -16.25 -3.89
C ARG A 46 -0.96 -14.83 -3.60
N ARG A 47 -0.87 -13.98 -4.64
CA ARG A 47 -0.48 -12.57 -4.48
C ARG A 47 -1.45 -11.83 -3.57
N ARG A 48 -2.76 -11.96 -3.80
CA ARG A 48 -3.76 -11.30 -2.96
C ARG A 48 -3.66 -11.74 -1.50
N CYS A 49 -3.53 -13.04 -1.27
CA CYS A 49 -3.36 -13.61 0.06
C CYS A 49 -2.07 -13.08 0.74
N ALA A 50 -0.95 -13.05 0.01
CA ALA A 50 0.30 -12.49 0.51
C ALA A 50 0.17 -10.99 0.84
N ASP A 51 -0.53 -10.22 0.02
CA ASP A 51 -0.78 -8.79 0.26
C ASP A 51 -1.64 -8.57 1.53
N ASP A 52 -2.69 -9.38 1.71
CA ASP A 52 -3.56 -9.33 2.90
C ASP A 52 -2.80 -9.74 4.19
N ILE A 53 -1.97 -10.80 4.13
CA ILE A 53 -1.09 -11.22 5.24
C ILE A 53 -0.09 -10.11 5.56
N ALA A 54 0.57 -9.56 4.54
CA ALA A 54 1.50 -8.45 4.72
C ALA A 54 0.82 -7.20 5.31
N SER A 55 -0.45 -6.94 4.98
CA SER A 55 -1.23 -5.88 5.62
C SER A 55 -1.40 -6.16 7.10
N ALA A 56 -1.88 -7.35 7.47
CA ALA A 56 -2.06 -7.74 8.86
C ALA A 56 -0.75 -7.68 9.67
N MET A 57 0.37 -8.11 9.09
CA MET A 57 1.70 -8.03 9.73
C MET A 57 2.13 -6.59 10.02
N ARG A 58 1.72 -5.59 9.21
CA ARG A 58 2.00 -4.17 9.49
C ARG A 58 1.15 -3.62 10.65
N GLU A 59 0.02 -4.24 10.91
CA GLU A 59 -0.96 -3.80 11.91
C GLU A 59 -0.78 -4.52 13.26
N GLU A 60 0.19 -5.43 13.36
CA GLU A 60 0.54 -6.05 14.63
C GLU A 60 1.45 -5.12 15.45
N TYR A 61 1.02 -4.81 16.68
CA TYR A 61 1.73 -3.95 17.62
C TYR A 61 1.90 -4.62 18.97
N MET A 62 3.00 -4.29 19.65
CA MET A 62 3.19 -4.54 21.07
C MET A 62 3.29 -3.21 21.82
N THR A 63 3.10 -3.27 23.14
CA THR A 63 3.46 -2.17 24.03
C THR A 63 4.81 -2.48 24.65
N ASP A 64 5.77 -1.57 24.52
CA ASP A 64 7.10 -1.77 25.10
C ASP A 64 7.17 -1.38 26.59
N ARG A 65 8.33 -1.57 27.21
CA ARG A 65 8.54 -1.26 28.64
C ARG A 65 8.35 0.22 29.00
N LYS A 66 8.38 1.11 28.00
CA LYS A 66 8.17 2.55 28.16
C LYS A 66 6.74 2.97 27.80
N GLY A 67 5.84 2.02 27.54
CA GLY A 67 4.44 2.31 27.18
C GLY A 67 4.24 2.65 25.70
N ARG A 68 5.27 2.58 24.86
CA ARG A 68 5.14 2.94 23.44
C ARG A 68 4.46 1.83 22.66
N ARG A 69 3.56 2.19 21.75
CA ARG A 69 3.00 1.26 20.77
C ARG A 69 4.00 1.04 19.63
N VAL A 70 4.63 -0.13 19.60
CA VAL A 70 5.70 -0.47 18.66
C VAL A 70 5.19 -1.54 17.70
N ARG A 71 5.34 -1.29 16.39
CA ARG A 71 5.03 -2.30 15.37
C ARG A 71 5.92 -3.52 15.59
N LEU A 72 5.33 -4.71 15.58
CA LEU A 72 6.04 -5.93 15.88
C LEU A 72 6.88 -6.41 14.69
N LEU A 73 6.28 -6.45 13.50
CA LEU A 73 6.88 -7.06 12.32
C LEU A 73 7.37 -6.00 11.32
N HIS A 74 8.59 -6.22 10.83
CA HIS A 74 9.34 -5.26 10.03
C HIS A 74 9.79 -5.86 8.70
N PRO A 75 9.29 -5.34 7.56
CA PRO A 75 9.71 -5.82 6.25
C PRO A 75 11.03 -5.17 5.83
N ALA A 76 11.94 -5.96 5.26
CA ALA A 76 13.21 -5.53 4.69
C ALA A 76 13.34 -6.09 3.26
N PRO A 77 13.62 -5.25 2.25
CA PRO A 77 13.96 -5.73 0.92
C PRO A 77 15.35 -6.39 0.96
N LEU A 78 15.42 -7.68 0.69
CA LEU A 78 16.66 -8.45 0.60
C LEU A 78 16.79 -9.08 -0.79
N GLU A 79 18.01 -9.12 -1.31
CA GLU A 79 18.28 -9.85 -2.55
C GLU A 79 18.39 -11.35 -2.25
N THR A 80 17.57 -12.15 -2.92
CA THR A 80 17.55 -13.61 -2.88
C THR A 80 17.52 -14.11 -4.32
N GLU A 81 18.52 -14.91 -4.71
CA GLU A 81 18.61 -15.51 -6.07
C GLU A 81 18.47 -14.49 -7.23
N GLY A 82 19.00 -13.27 -7.06
CA GLY A 82 18.94 -12.20 -8.06
C GLY A 82 17.58 -11.48 -8.14
N GLN A 83 16.68 -11.75 -7.20
CA GLN A 83 15.40 -11.04 -7.05
C GLN A 83 15.35 -10.35 -5.69
N THR A 84 14.72 -9.18 -5.63
CA THR A 84 14.45 -8.51 -4.35
C THR A 84 13.14 -9.04 -3.77
N GLU A 85 13.21 -9.63 -2.58
CA GLU A 85 12.06 -10.11 -1.81
C GLU A 85 11.87 -9.29 -0.54
N MET A 86 10.61 -9.14 -0.12
CA MET A 86 10.27 -8.47 1.14
C MET A 86 10.24 -9.49 2.26
N ILE A 87 11.35 -9.57 3.00
CA ILE A 87 11.50 -10.49 4.13
C ILE A 87 11.03 -9.79 5.41
N TRP A 88 10.25 -10.50 6.22
CA TRP A 88 9.69 -9.98 7.47
C TRP A 88 10.39 -10.60 8.66
N ASP A 89 10.62 -9.80 9.70
CA ASP A 89 11.17 -10.27 10.97
C ASP A 89 10.56 -9.48 12.14
N ASP A 90 10.67 -10.04 13.34
CA ASP A 90 10.13 -9.50 14.58
C ASP A 90 11.17 -8.60 15.27
N ILE A 91 10.79 -7.36 15.60
CA ILE A 91 11.70 -6.37 16.21
C ILE A 91 12.36 -6.84 17.51
N ARG A 92 11.79 -7.84 18.20
CA ARG A 92 12.31 -8.39 19.46
C ARG A 92 13.50 -9.33 19.25
N SER A 93 13.53 -10.02 18.11
CA SER A 93 14.54 -11.06 17.81
C SER A 93 15.38 -10.77 16.57
N ALA A 94 14.94 -9.85 15.70
CA ALA A 94 15.57 -9.57 14.43
C ALA A 94 17.03 -9.11 14.60
N PRO A 95 17.94 -9.55 13.70
CA PRO A 95 19.28 -8.99 13.63
C PRO A 95 19.25 -7.48 13.39
N ARG A 96 20.23 -6.77 13.97
CA ARG A 96 20.36 -5.31 13.80
C ARG A 96 20.37 -4.89 12.32
N GLU A 97 21.06 -5.66 11.48
CA GLU A 97 21.16 -5.41 10.05
C GLU A 97 19.80 -5.42 9.35
N HIS A 98 18.95 -6.41 9.65
CA HIS A 98 17.57 -6.48 9.14
C HIS A 98 16.79 -5.22 9.50
N MET A 99 16.86 -4.80 10.77
CA MET A 99 16.16 -3.60 11.24
C MET A 99 16.68 -2.32 10.58
N GLN A 100 18.00 -2.20 10.37
CA GLN A 100 18.57 -1.07 9.64
C GLN A 100 18.03 -0.99 8.20
N ILE A 101 18.00 -2.12 7.48
CA ILE A 101 17.47 -2.19 6.12
C ILE A 101 15.98 -1.83 6.11
N SER A 102 15.19 -2.38 7.03
CA SER A 102 13.76 -2.09 7.16
C SER A 102 13.49 -0.60 7.40
N PHE A 103 14.18 0.02 8.36
CA PHE A 103 14.02 1.45 8.66
C PHE A 103 14.45 2.34 7.49
N GLN A 104 15.57 2.02 6.83
CA GLN A 104 16.02 2.77 5.65
C GLN A 104 15.07 2.59 4.45
N HIS A 105 14.46 1.42 4.29
CA HIS A 105 13.44 1.22 3.27
C HIS A 105 12.19 2.08 3.54
N ARG A 106 11.67 2.09 4.77
CA ARG A 106 10.54 2.95 5.14
C ARG A 106 10.87 4.43 4.97
N ARG A 107 12.06 4.86 5.40
CA ARG A 107 12.52 6.25 5.21
C ARG A 107 12.55 6.65 3.73
N ARG A 108 13.04 5.77 2.84
CA ARG A 108 13.03 6.02 1.40
C ARG A 108 11.61 6.17 0.85
N GLY A 109 10.65 5.39 1.35
CA GLY A 109 9.23 5.56 1.04
C GLY A 109 8.71 6.95 1.39
N ILE A 110 8.93 7.38 2.63
CA ILE A 110 8.53 8.72 3.12
C ILE A 110 9.13 9.83 2.24
N VAL A 111 10.41 9.74 1.90
CA VAL A 111 11.06 10.70 0.99
C VAL A 111 10.45 10.68 -0.41
N GLY A 112 10.07 9.51 -0.90
CA GLY A 112 9.37 9.36 -2.19
C GLY A 112 8.02 10.09 -2.19
N ASP A 113 7.23 9.90 -1.14
CA ASP A 113 5.93 10.56 -0.98
C ASP A 113 6.10 12.09 -0.88
N CYS A 114 7.05 12.56 -0.06
CA CYS A 114 7.38 13.98 0.08
C CYS A 114 7.81 14.58 -1.26
N ARG A 115 8.62 13.86 -2.04
CA ARG A 115 9.07 14.31 -3.37
C ARG A 115 7.88 14.49 -4.31
N GLN A 116 6.96 13.52 -4.36
CA GLN A 116 5.78 13.63 -5.23
C GLN A 116 4.92 14.82 -4.83
N MET A 117 4.61 14.96 -3.53
CA MET A 117 3.86 16.09 -3.00
C MET A 117 4.51 17.44 -3.31
N LYS A 118 5.84 17.52 -3.21
CA LYS A 118 6.58 18.74 -3.60
C LYS A 118 6.39 19.08 -5.07
N VAL A 119 6.56 18.10 -5.96
CA VAL A 119 6.39 18.31 -7.41
C VAL A 119 4.97 18.80 -7.72
N ASP A 120 3.97 18.21 -7.07
CA ASP A 120 2.57 18.57 -7.28
C ASP A 120 2.29 20.02 -6.82
N VAL A 121 2.81 20.41 -5.66
CA VAL A 121 2.68 21.79 -5.12
C VAL A 121 3.41 22.80 -5.99
N ASP A 122 4.65 22.50 -6.38
CA ASP A 122 5.44 23.38 -7.25
C ASP A 122 4.70 23.58 -8.60
N SER A 123 4.22 22.50 -9.22
CA SER A 123 3.45 22.57 -10.47
C SER A 123 2.15 23.36 -10.32
N TYR A 124 1.45 23.24 -9.19
CA TYR A 124 0.24 23.99 -8.94
C TYR A 124 0.53 25.48 -8.79
N ASN A 125 1.54 25.84 -7.99
CA ASN A 125 1.96 27.23 -7.79
C ASN A 125 2.41 27.87 -9.12
N ASP A 126 3.18 27.16 -9.93
CA ASP A 126 3.62 27.64 -11.25
C ASP A 126 2.45 27.91 -12.20
N ALA A 127 1.38 27.10 -12.11
CA ALA A 127 0.17 27.28 -12.90
C ALA A 127 -0.75 28.41 -12.40
N HIS A 128 -0.53 28.93 -11.19
CA HIS A 128 -1.36 29.95 -10.55
C HIS A 128 -0.50 31.11 -10.00
N PRO A 129 0.23 31.84 -10.86
CA PRO A 129 1.21 32.85 -10.43
C PRO A 129 0.57 34.07 -9.74
N ASP A 130 -0.72 34.32 -9.95
CA ASP A 130 -1.45 35.43 -9.33
C ASP A 130 -2.01 35.09 -7.93
N ALA A 131 -1.91 33.82 -7.51
CA ALA A 131 -2.36 33.37 -6.19
C ALA A 131 -1.23 33.41 -5.16
N GLU A 132 -1.59 33.46 -3.87
CA GLU A 132 -0.61 33.27 -2.80
C GLU A 132 -0.03 31.84 -2.87
N PRO A 133 1.31 31.67 -2.98
CA PRO A 133 1.90 30.35 -3.17
C PRO A 133 1.67 29.44 -1.97
N ILE A 134 1.27 28.20 -2.22
CA ILE A 134 1.18 27.16 -1.19
C ILE A 134 2.59 26.80 -0.73
N GLN A 135 2.88 27.00 0.56
CA GLN A 135 4.15 26.63 1.19
C GLN A 135 3.97 25.38 2.04
N ILE A 136 4.80 24.37 1.81
CA ILE A 136 4.81 23.11 2.55
C ILE A 136 6.18 22.91 3.20
N VAL A 137 6.18 22.64 4.50
CA VAL A 137 7.39 22.27 5.26
C VAL A 137 7.50 20.75 5.30
N PHE A 138 8.65 20.22 4.87
CA PHE A 138 8.95 18.77 4.89
C PHE A 138 9.87 18.37 6.05
N ASP A 139 10.13 19.30 6.98
CA ASP A 139 10.76 19.00 8.26
C ASP A 139 9.68 18.67 9.29
N PHE A 140 9.50 17.38 9.56
CA PHE A 140 8.48 16.87 10.48
C PHE A 140 8.92 16.82 11.94
N THR A 141 10.04 17.47 12.29
CA THR A 141 10.59 17.40 13.66
C THR A 141 9.57 17.87 14.70
N MET A 142 8.88 18.99 14.42
CA MET A 142 7.86 19.52 15.32
C MET A 142 6.58 18.66 15.31
N ASP A 143 6.13 18.21 14.14
CA ASP A 143 4.95 17.34 14.03
C ASP A 143 5.10 16.06 14.87
N LEU A 144 6.29 15.44 14.84
CA LEU A 144 6.59 14.27 15.66
C LEU A 144 6.57 14.59 17.16
N ALA A 145 7.17 15.72 17.58
CA ALA A 145 7.19 16.14 18.98
C ALA A 145 5.77 16.44 19.51
N GLU A 146 4.91 17.03 18.69
CA GLU A 146 3.51 17.29 19.03
C GLU A 146 2.70 16.00 19.21
N LEU A 147 2.90 15.01 18.33
CA LEU A 147 2.26 13.70 18.45
C LEU A 147 2.73 12.95 19.71
N GLU A 148 4.03 12.97 20.01
CA GLU A 148 4.58 12.37 21.22
C GLU A 148 3.99 13.01 22.49
N ALA A 149 3.88 14.35 22.52
CA ALA A 149 3.28 15.06 23.65
C ALA A 149 1.79 14.77 23.82
N ALA A 150 1.05 14.59 22.71
CA ALA A 150 -0.37 14.23 22.75
C ALA A 150 -0.59 12.81 23.31
N ASP A 151 0.26 11.86 22.92
CA ASP A 151 0.20 10.48 23.43
C ASP A 151 0.56 10.40 24.94
N GLU A 152 1.45 11.26 25.44
CA GLU A 152 1.78 11.33 26.87
C GLU A 152 0.65 11.93 27.74
N ALA A 153 -0.23 12.73 27.15
CA ALA A 153 -1.33 13.40 27.85
C ALA A 153 -2.62 12.55 27.93
N ALA A 154 -2.70 11.44 27.18
CA ALA A 154 -3.87 10.57 27.06
C ALA A 154 -3.84 9.37 28.02
#